data_AF-A0A443RC63-F1
#
_entry.id   AF-A0A443RC63-F1
#
_cell.length_a   1.000
_cell.length_b   1.000
_cell.length_c   1.000
_cell.angle_alpha   90.00
_cell.angle_beta   90.00
_cell.angle_gamma   90.00
#
_symmetry.space_group_name_H-M   'P 1'
#
loop_
_entity.id
_entity.type
_entity.pdbx_description
1 polymer ?
#
loop_
_entity_poly.entity_id
_entity_poly.type
_entity_poly.pdbx_seq_one_letter_code
_entity_poly.pdbx_strand_id
1 'polypeptide(L)'
;MPFRSVNNANYLITSALTHKQKVQSLYKRAIRNIEDWNHPFRAEARFQSILMRQRFDANKNIKDMREAKRLLAEGEKELWDNMHYAPYKFPYSPGGVCFERYYETNDLVLDYWHPLEKAQYPHYFARREQRKLEYIKLYESDYGNALEVLGINKHVNYSVSFAHDQKADDILDRSPDSSHDKISDDHKPKQIEEKPKGN
;
A
#
# COMPACT_ATOMS: atom_id res chain seq x y z
N MET A 1 12.81 11.81 23.95
CA MET A 1 11.88 11.66 22.80
C MET A 1 10.74 12.65 23.00
N PRO A 2 10.57 13.66 22.14
CA PRO A 2 9.54 14.69 22.32
C PRO A 2 8.13 14.11 22.11
N PHE A 3 7.16 14.72 22.81
CA PHE A 3 5.72 14.43 22.82
C PHE A 3 5.19 14.18 21.40
N ARG A 4 4.85 12.93 21.07
CA ARG A 4 3.96 12.66 19.93
C ARG A 4 2.60 13.19 20.32
N SER A 5 2.31 14.42 19.90
CA SER A 5 0.99 15.04 19.98
C SER A 5 -0.07 14.02 19.60
N VAL A 6 -1.02 13.79 20.51
CA VAL A 6 -2.17 12.89 20.33
C VAL A 6 -3.11 13.35 19.19
N ASN A 7 -2.78 14.45 18.53
CA ASN A 7 -3.34 14.93 17.27
C ASN A 7 -2.43 14.57 16.08
N ASN A 8 -1.92 13.32 16.02
CA ASN A 8 -1.38 12.83 14.76
C ASN A 8 -2.52 12.86 13.75
N ALA A 9 -2.36 13.67 12.71
CA ALA A 9 -3.19 13.63 11.52
C ALA A 9 -3.21 12.18 11.03
N ASN A 10 -4.29 11.48 11.34
CA ASN A 10 -4.60 10.20 10.74
C ASN A 10 -4.87 10.52 9.27
N TYR A 11 -3.92 10.18 8.42
CA TYR A 11 -3.88 10.47 6.98
C TYR A 11 -4.99 9.75 6.17
N LEU A 12 -5.92 9.06 6.86
CA LEU A 12 -7.02 8.28 6.28
C LEU A 12 -8.28 8.22 7.16
N ILE A 13 -8.53 9.11 8.15
CA ILE A 13 -9.85 9.02 8.82
C ILE A 13 -10.94 9.55 7.90
N THR A 14 -11.86 8.67 7.54
CA THR A 14 -13.15 9.01 6.94
C THR A 14 -13.95 9.99 7.82
N SER A 15 -13.70 10.06 9.14
CA SER A 15 -14.39 10.96 10.08
C SER A 15 -13.62 11.23 11.39
N ALA A 16 -13.92 12.32 12.09
CA ALA A 16 -13.26 12.64 13.37
C ALA A 16 -13.62 11.63 14.49
N LEU A 17 -12.63 11.22 15.29
CA LEU A 17 -12.87 10.30 16.41
C LEU A 17 -13.78 10.91 17.49
N THR A 18 -14.83 10.16 17.84
CA THR A 18 -15.75 10.51 18.92
C THR A 18 -15.07 10.41 20.30
N HIS A 19 -15.60 11.13 21.29
CA HIS A 19 -15.09 11.07 22.68
C HIS A 19 -15.09 9.63 23.22
N LYS A 20 -16.15 8.87 22.97
CA LYS A 20 -16.27 7.45 23.36
C LYS A 20 -15.13 6.60 22.78
N GLN A 21 -14.82 6.76 21.50
CA GLN A 21 -13.73 6.01 20.84
C GLN A 21 -12.37 6.37 21.46
N LYS A 22 -12.14 7.64 21.81
CA LYS A 22 -10.91 8.07 22.49
C LYS A 22 -10.77 7.44 23.87
N VAL A 23 -11.84 7.44 24.68
CA VAL A 23 -11.86 6.76 26.00
C VAL A 23 -11.58 5.26 25.86
N GLN A 24 -12.22 4.60 24.89
CA GLN A 24 -12.01 3.16 24.64
C GLN A 24 -10.57 2.86 24.19
N SER A 25 -9.98 3.73 23.37
CA SER A 25 -8.58 3.63 22.96
C SER A 25 -7.63 3.78 24.14
N LEU A 26 -7.85 4.79 24.99
CA LEU A 26 -7.09 5.02 26.22
C LEU A 26 -7.16 3.80 27.15
N TYR A 27 -8.36 3.28 27.41
CA TYR A 27 -8.56 2.09 28.24
C TYR A 27 -7.81 0.87 27.67
N LYS A 28 -7.93 0.60 26.37
CA LYS A 28 -7.22 -0.50 25.72
C LYS A 28 -5.70 -0.35 25.88
N ARG A 29 -5.16 0.85 25.67
CA ARG A 29 -3.72 1.12 25.83
C ARG A 29 -3.27 0.97 27.29
N ALA A 30 -4.07 1.44 28.25
CA ALA A 30 -3.78 1.29 29.68
C ALA A 30 -3.72 -0.17 30.11
N ILE A 31 -4.67 -1.01 29.68
CA ILE A 31 -4.64 -2.44 29.99
C ILE A 31 -3.43 -3.14 29.36
N ARG A 32 -3.06 -2.79 28.11
CA ARG A 32 -1.85 -3.33 27.49
C ARG A 32 -0.59 -2.93 28.27
N ASN A 33 -0.50 -1.70 28.73
CA ASN A 33 0.60 -1.23 29.55
C ASN A 33 0.69 -1.99 30.90
N ILE A 34 -0.45 -2.29 31.53
CA ILE A 34 -0.51 -3.14 32.72
C ILE A 34 0.00 -4.55 32.40
N GLU A 35 -0.44 -5.14 31.29
CA GLU A 35 0.05 -6.46 30.87
C GLU A 35 1.57 -6.46 30.61
N ASP A 36 2.10 -5.39 30.02
CA ASP A 36 3.54 -5.23 29.73
C ASP A 36 4.38 -5.21 31.03
N TRP A 37 3.96 -4.42 32.03
CA TRP A 37 4.67 -4.32 33.32
C TRP A 37 4.61 -5.60 34.16
N ASN A 38 3.49 -6.32 34.13
CA ASN A 38 3.28 -7.50 34.97
C ASN A 38 3.60 -8.83 34.28
N HIS A 39 4.15 -8.81 33.07
CA HIS A 39 4.55 -10.03 32.38
C HIS A 39 5.70 -10.72 33.13
N PRO A 40 5.64 -12.03 33.46
CA PRO A 40 4.70 -13.06 32.98
C PRO A 40 3.53 -13.39 33.94
N PHE A 41 3.36 -12.65 35.04
CA PHE A 41 2.39 -12.93 36.10
C PHE A 41 0.95 -12.55 35.73
N ARG A 42 0.23 -13.49 35.10
CA ARG A 42 -1.15 -13.27 34.63
C ARG A 42 -2.15 -12.91 35.73
N ALA A 43 -2.00 -13.46 36.94
CA ALA A 43 -2.91 -13.21 38.04
C ALA A 43 -2.84 -11.75 38.51
N GLU A 44 -1.63 -11.21 38.63
CA GLU A 44 -1.40 -9.82 38.99
C GLU A 44 -1.88 -8.85 37.90
N ALA A 45 -1.54 -9.14 36.64
CA ALA A 45 -2.05 -8.37 35.50
C ALA A 45 -3.58 -8.32 35.49
N ARG A 46 -4.24 -9.44 35.81
CA ARG A 46 -5.71 -9.51 35.87
C ARG A 46 -6.28 -8.70 37.03
N PHE A 47 -5.68 -8.79 38.21
CA PHE A 47 -6.08 -8.01 39.37
C PHE A 47 -5.98 -6.50 39.10
N GLN A 48 -4.83 -6.04 38.60
CA GLN A 48 -4.62 -4.63 38.24
C GLN A 48 -5.56 -4.17 37.13
N SER A 49 -5.86 -5.03 36.14
CA SER A 49 -6.84 -4.72 35.09
C SER A 49 -8.25 -4.49 35.64
N ILE A 50 -8.65 -5.24 36.66
CA ILE A 50 -9.96 -5.05 37.32
C ILE A 50 -9.99 -3.72 38.08
N LEU A 51 -8.92 -3.38 38.81
CA LEU A 51 -8.80 -2.08 39.48
C LEU A 51 -8.85 -0.93 38.48
N MET A 52 -8.14 -1.05 37.35
CA MET A 52 -8.20 -0.06 36.29
C MET A 52 -9.61 0.06 35.72
N ARG A 53 -10.31 -1.05 35.50
CA ARG A 53 -11.71 -1.02 35.05
C ARG A 53 -12.63 -0.32 36.04
N GLN A 54 -12.46 -0.57 37.34
CA GLN A 54 -13.23 0.10 38.39
C GLN A 54 -13.03 1.63 38.35
N ARG A 55 -11.79 2.11 38.12
CA ARG A 55 -11.50 3.55 37.95
C ARG A 55 -12.26 4.18 36.78
N PHE A 56 -12.32 3.48 35.65
CA PHE A 56 -13.06 3.95 34.47
C PHE A 56 -14.58 3.91 34.70
N ASP A 57 -15.09 2.85 35.32
CA ASP A 57 -16.53 2.69 35.59
C ASP A 57 -17.04 3.73 36.60
N ALA A 58 -16.22 4.12 37.59
CA ALA A 58 -16.54 5.21 38.53
C ALA A 58 -16.81 6.55 37.82
N ASN A 59 -16.12 6.81 36.71
CA ASN A 59 -16.22 8.06 35.93
C ASN A 59 -17.13 7.93 34.69
N LYS A 60 -17.89 6.84 34.57
CA LYS A 60 -18.70 6.54 33.37
C LYS A 60 -19.89 7.47 33.17
N ASN A 61 -20.48 7.97 34.26
CA ASN A 61 -21.76 8.69 34.25
C ASN A 61 -21.60 10.22 34.31
N ILE A 62 -20.44 10.76 33.93
CA ILE A 62 -20.19 12.21 33.90
C ILE A 62 -20.96 12.83 32.74
N LYS A 63 -21.85 13.78 33.06
CA LYS A 63 -22.68 14.48 32.08
C LYS A 63 -21.99 15.70 31.46
N ASP A 64 -21.07 16.33 32.21
CA ASP A 64 -20.32 17.49 31.69
C ASP A 64 -19.18 17.02 30.76
N MET A 65 -19.30 17.42 29.49
CA MET A 65 -18.31 17.10 28.47
C MET A 65 -16.97 17.83 28.67
N ARG A 66 -16.95 18.97 29.38
CA ARG A 66 -15.70 19.69 29.68
C ARG A 66 -14.86 18.90 30.67
N GLU A 67 -15.50 18.45 31.75
CA GLU A 67 -14.88 17.58 32.74
C GLU A 67 -14.42 16.25 32.13
N ALA A 68 -15.27 15.61 31.31
CA ALA A 68 -14.92 14.35 30.65
C ALA A 68 -13.66 14.49 29.76
N LYS A 69 -13.54 15.60 29.01
CA LYS A 69 -12.34 15.89 28.20
C LYS A 69 -11.12 16.16 29.07
N ARG A 70 -11.28 16.86 30.19
CA ARG A 70 -10.19 17.11 31.14
C ARG A 70 -9.65 15.80 31.71
N LEU A 71 -10.53 14.92 32.19
CA LEU A 71 -10.16 13.61 32.72
C LEU A 71 -9.49 12.72 31.66
N LEU A 72 -9.95 12.79 30.41
CA LEU A 72 -9.30 12.08 29.31
C LEU A 72 -7.87 12.59 29.07
N ALA A 73 -7.66 13.92 29.09
CA ALA A 73 -6.33 14.50 28.93
C ALA A 73 -5.39 14.15 30.10
N GLU A 74 -5.92 14.15 31.34
CA GLU A 74 -5.20 13.71 32.53
C GLU A 74 -4.84 12.23 32.46
N GLY A 75 -5.76 11.37 32.01
CA GLY A 75 -5.50 9.94 31.82
C GLY A 75 -4.49 9.63 30.72
N GLU A 76 -4.51 10.38 29.62
CA GLU A 76 -3.47 10.27 28.57
C GLU A 76 -2.09 10.67 29.09
N LYS A 77 -2.03 11.72 29.94
CA LYS A 77 -0.78 12.13 30.60
C LYS A 77 -0.28 11.06 31.57
N GLU A 78 -1.15 10.56 32.44
CA GLU A 78 -0.82 9.47 33.39
C GLU A 78 -0.30 8.23 32.65
N LEU A 79 -0.93 7.86 31.53
CA LEU A 79 -0.49 6.72 30.74
C LEU A 79 0.88 6.96 30.10
N TRP A 80 1.14 8.17 29.61
CA TRP A 80 2.41 8.53 29.02
C TRP A 80 3.56 8.44 30.02
N ASP A 81 3.34 8.99 31.22
CA ASP A 81 4.35 9.02 32.28
C ASP A 81 4.67 7.61 32.80
N ASN A 82 3.70 6.69 32.78
CA ASN A 82 3.84 5.31 33.27
C ASN A 82 4.03 4.25 32.17
N MET A 83 4.36 4.68 30.95
CA MET A 83 4.46 3.77 29.82
C MET A 83 5.66 2.82 29.97
N HIS A 84 5.46 1.53 29.70
CA HIS A 84 6.54 0.55 29.68
C HIS A 84 7.57 0.93 28.62
N TYR A 85 8.86 0.79 28.94
CA TYR A 85 9.97 1.20 28.07
C TYR A 85 10.05 0.36 26.78
N ALA A 86 9.60 -0.89 26.83
CA ALA A 86 9.56 -1.83 25.71
C ALA A 86 8.21 -2.56 25.65
N PRO A 87 7.13 -1.92 25.16
CA PRO A 87 5.78 -2.50 25.19
C PRO A 87 5.69 -3.74 24.31
N TYR A 88 4.88 -4.72 24.71
CA TYR A 88 4.67 -5.94 23.92
C TYR A 88 3.96 -5.63 22.61
N LYS A 89 4.49 -6.20 21.52
CA LYS A 89 3.90 -6.13 20.18
C LYS A 89 3.60 -7.53 19.69
N PHE A 90 2.40 -7.72 19.16
CA PHE A 90 2.05 -8.98 18.53
C PHE A 90 2.94 -9.21 17.31
N PRO A 91 3.35 -10.45 17.02
CA PRO A 91 4.37 -10.73 16.01
C PRO A 91 4.10 -10.07 14.65
N TYR A 92 2.88 -10.17 14.13
CA TYR A 92 2.51 -9.63 12.82
C TYR A 92 1.90 -8.21 12.87
N SER A 93 1.78 -7.61 14.05
CA SER A 93 1.32 -6.23 14.16
C SER A 93 2.45 -5.24 13.85
N PRO A 94 2.15 -3.99 13.44
CA PRO A 94 3.18 -2.98 13.23
C PRO A 94 4.13 -2.85 14.44
N GLY A 95 5.43 -2.99 14.18
CA GLY A 95 6.48 -2.99 15.22
C GLY A 95 6.69 -4.33 15.92
N GLY A 96 6.03 -5.41 15.50
CA GLY A 96 6.28 -6.77 15.94
C GLY A 96 7.42 -7.45 15.19
N VAL A 97 7.93 -8.55 15.75
CA VAL A 97 9.10 -9.29 15.23
C VAL A 97 8.88 -10.01 13.89
N CYS A 98 7.62 -10.18 13.47
CA CYS A 98 7.23 -10.79 12.20
C CYS A 98 6.45 -9.82 11.32
N PHE A 99 6.46 -8.51 11.63
CA PHE A 99 5.77 -7.51 10.83
C PHE A 99 6.37 -7.48 9.42
N GLU A 100 5.51 -7.56 8.40
CA GLU A 100 5.91 -7.57 6.99
C GLU A 100 6.97 -8.64 6.64
N ARG A 101 7.03 -9.73 7.41
CA ARG A 101 7.94 -10.86 7.14
C ARG A 101 7.68 -11.50 5.79
N TYR A 102 6.42 -11.57 5.39
CA TYR A 102 5.98 -12.10 4.10
C TYR A 102 5.40 -10.96 3.28
N TYR A 103 5.89 -10.81 2.06
CA TYR A 103 5.35 -9.88 1.09
C TYR A 103 4.43 -10.65 0.14
N GLU A 104 3.20 -10.18 -0.01
CA GLU A 104 2.27 -10.70 -1.02
C GLU A 104 2.47 -9.91 -2.31
N THR A 105 2.93 -10.59 -3.35
CA THR A 105 3.08 -9.99 -4.67
C THR A 105 1.70 -9.71 -5.28
N ASN A 106 1.57 -8.60 -6.01
CA ASN A 106 0.34 -8.29 -6.73
C ASN A 106 -0.01 -9.42 -7.73
N ASP A 107 -1.29 -9.80 -7.77
CA ASP A 107 -1.81 -10.84 -8.64
C ASP A 107 -1.50 -10.60 -10.13
N LEU A 108 -1.37 -9.33 -10.55
CA LEU A 108 -1.02 -8.93 -11.92
C LEU A 108 0.27 -9.61 -12.44
N VAL A 109 1.20 -9.97 -11.55
CA VAL A 109 2.47 -10.61 -11.95
C VAL A 109 2.24 -11.90 -12.75
N LEU A 110 1.16 -12.63 -12.47
CA LEU A 110 0.82 -13.87 -13.16
C LEU A 110 0.40 -13.67 -14.62
N ASP A 111 0.02 -12.45 -15.02
CA ASP A 111 -0.33 -12.15 -16.40
C ASP A 111 0.92 -12.05 -17.29
N TYR A 112 2.09 -11.75 -16.72
CA TYR A 112 3.37 -11.70 -17.43
C TYR A 112 4.03 -13.07 -17.64
N TRP A 113 3.50 -14.15 -17.06
CA TRP A 113 4.07 -15.50 -17.20
C TRP A 113 4.08 -15.97 -18.66
N HIS A 114 5.10 -16.76 -19.01
CA HIS A 114 5.20 -17.32 -20.35
C HIS A 114 4.05 -18.33 -20.60
N PRO A 115 3.48 -18.42 -21.81
CA PRO A 115 2.35 -19.33 -22.07
C PRO A 115 2.60 -20.79 -21.68
N LEU A 116 3.85 -21.28 -21.80
CA LEU A 116 4.21 -22.63 -21.37
C LEU A 116 4.10 -22.82 -19.84
N GLU A 117 4.45 -21.80 -19.05
CA GLU A 117 4.32 -21.82 -17.59
C GLU A 117 2.84 -21.78 -17.19
N LYS A 118 2.03 -21.01 -17.92
CA LYS A 118 0.58 -20.98 -17.73
C LYS A 118 -0.08 -22.31 -18.08
N ALA A 119 0.40 -22.97 -19.14
CA ALA A 119 -0.10 -24.26 -19.59
C ALA A 119 0.10 -25.38 -18.56
N GLN A 120 1.04 -25.23 -17.62
CA GLN A 120 1.21 -26.14 -16.50
C GLN A 120 0.01 -26.12 -15.53
N TYR A 121 -0.73 -25.01 -15.46
CA TYR A 121 -1.84 -24.81 -14.52
C TYR A 121 -3.16 -24.44 -15.23
N PRO A 122 -3.68 -25.31 -16.11
CA PRO A 122 -4.79 -24.96 -17.02
C PRO A 122 -6.07 -24.61 -16.27
N HIS A 123 -6.42 -25.35 -15.21
CA HIS A 123 -7.62 -25.09 -14.42
C HIS A 123 -7.56 -23.79 -13.62
N TYR A 124 -6.37 -23.40 -13.14
CA TYR A 124 -6.18 -22.17 -12.38
C TYR A 124 -6.35 -20.95 -13.30
N PHE A 125 -5.66 -20.93 -14.44
CA PHE A 125 -5.74 -19.82 -15.39
C PHE A 125 -7.11 -19.70 -16.06
N ALA A 126 -7.79 -20.81 -16.36
CA ALA A 126 -9.17 -20.76 -16.87
C ALA A 126 -10.13 -20.07 -15.88
N ARG A 127 -10.03 -20.40 -14.59
CA ARG A 127 -10.83 -19.76 -13.53
C ARG A 127 -10.46 -18.30 -13.31
N ARG A 128 -9.18 -17.96 -13.44
CA ARG A 128 -8.67 -16.59 -13.33
C ARG A 128 -9.26 -15.68 -14.41
N GLU A 129 -9.25 -16.12 -15.67
CA GLU A 129 -9.81 -15.34 -16.77
C GLU A 129 -11.33 -15.10 -16.60
N GLN A 130 -12.06 -16.09 -16.09
CA GLN A 130 -13.47 -15.90 -15.71
C GLN A 130 -13.64 -14.77 -14.68
N ARG A 131 -12.83 -14.77 -13.61
CA ARG A 131 -12.89 -13.72 -12.56
C ARG A 131 -12.50 -12.34 -13.08
N LYS A 132 -11.54 -12.26 -14.02
CA LYS A 132 -11.16 -10.99 -14.65
C LYS A 132 -12.33 -10.39 -15.43
N LEU A 133 -13.06 -11.22 -16.17
CA LEU A 133 -14.26 -10.80 -16.89
C LEU A 133 -15.38 -10.38 -15.93
N GLU A 134 -15.59 -11.11 -14.84
CA GLU A 134 -16.55 -10.73 -13.79
C GLU A 134 -16.21 -9.37 -13.17
N TYR A 135 -14.93 -9.13 -12.89
CA TYR A 135 -14.46 -7.85 -12.34
C TYR A 135 -14.68 -6.68 -13.32
N ILE A 136 -14.40 -6.87 -14.60
CA ILE A 136 -14.65 -5.85 -15.64
C ILE A 136 -16.15 -5.51 -15.67
N LYS A 137 -17.02 -6.52 -15.68
CA LYS A 137 -18.48 -6.31 -15.66
C LYS A 137 -18.96 -5.54 -14.42
N LEU A 138 -18.44 -5.89 -13.24
CA LEU A 138 -18.74 -5.19 -11.99
C LEU A 138 -18.28 -3.73 -12.04
N TYR A 139 -17.07 -3.49 -12.57
CA TYR A 139 -16.54 -2.15 -12.71
C TYR A 139 -17.41 -1.31 -13.66
N GLU A 140 -17.78 -1.88 -14.81
CA GLU A 140 -18.64 -1.22 -15.80
C GLU A 140 -20.03 -0.90 -15.25
N SER A 141 -20.58 -1.74 -14.35
CA SER A 141 -21.86 -1.43 -13.70
C SER A 141 -21.77 -0.29 -12.69
N ASP A 142 -20.67 -0.22 -11.92
CA ASP A 142 -20.51 0.78 -10.86
C ASP A 142 -20.10 2.15 -11.41
N TYR A 143 -19.26 2.18 -12.45
CA TYR A 143 -18.60 3.39 -12.95
C TYR A 143 -18.91 3.71 -14.42
N GLY A 144 -19.61 2.85 -15.16
CA GLY A 144 -19.80 2.98 -16.59
C GLY A 144 -18.62 2.42 -17.41
N ASN A 145 -18.63 2.61 -18.74
CA ASN A 145 -17.61 2.05 -19.61
C ASN A 145 -16.20 2.57 -19.25
N ALA A 146 -15.34 1.68 -18.75
CA ALA A 146 -14.00 2.03 -18.29
C ALA A 146 -13.15 2.73 -19.35
N LEU A 147 -13.31 2.36 -20.63
CA LEU A 147 -12.55 2.96 -21.75
C LEU A 147 -12.98 4.40 -22.04
N GLU A 148 -14.25 4.71 -21.82
CA GLU A 148 -14.80 6.06 -21.96
C GLU A 148 -14.43 6.93 -20.74
N VAL A 149 -14.56 6.38 -19.53
CA VAL A 149 -14.27 7.07 -18.26
C VAL A 149 -12.78 7.40 -18.12
N LEU A 150 -11.88 6.48 -18.48
CA LEU A 150 -10.43 6.71 -18.47
C LEU A 150 -9.93 7.50 -19.69
N GLY A 151 -10.80 7.77 -20.67
CA GLY A 151 -10.46 8.56 -21.86
C GLY A 151 -9.45 7.90 -22.80
N ILE A 152 -9.22 6.59 -22.70
CA ILE A 152 -8.23 5.83 -23.49
C ILE A 152 -8.60 5.81 -24.98
N ASN A 153 -9.89 5.97 -25.31
CA ASN A 153 -10.35 6.11 -26.70
C ASN A 153 -9.94 7.42 -27.40
N LYS A 154 -9.26 8.35 -26.71
CA LYS A 154 -8.55 9.44 -27.40
C LYS A 154 -7.25 8.89 -27.94
N HIS A 155 -7.17 8.69 -29.25
CA HIS A 155 -5.89 8.46 -29.93
C HIS A 155 -4.98 9.67 -29.73
N VAL A 156 -4.12 9.63 -28.70
CA VAL A 156 -3.07 10.62 -28.52
C VAL A 156 -2.00 10.33 -29.57
N ASN A 157 -1.92 11.18 -30.59
CA ASN A 157 -0.91 11.05 -31.63
C ASN A 157 0.44 11.54 -31.09
N TYR A 158 1.20 10.64 -30.46
CA TYR A 158 2.53 10.94 -29.89
C TYR A 158 3.60 11.31 -30.94
N SER A 159 3.31 11.15 -32.23
CA SER A 159 4.22 11.57 -33.31
C SER A 159 4.41 13.09 -33.36
N VAL A 160 3.42 13.87 -32.89
CA VAL A 160 3.49 15.34 -32.88
C VAL A 160 4.43 15.86 -31.77
N SER A 161 4.62 15.09 -30.70
CA SER A 161 5.50 15.44 -29.57
C SER A 161 6.99 15.23 -29.86
N PHE A 162 7.30 14.44 -30.89
CA PHE A 162 8.65 14.15 -31.37
C PHE A 162 8.90 14.73 -32.77
N ALA A 163 8.24 15.84 -33.12
CA ALA A 163 8.66 16.62 -34.27
C ALA A 163 10.13 17.01 -34.06
N HIS A 164 11.01 16.35 -34.81
CA HIS A 164 12.46 16.55 -34.78
C HIS A 164 12.73 18.01 -35.17
N ASP A 165 13.10 18.85 -34.20
CA ASP A 165 13.54 20.21 -34.50
C ASP A 165 14.94 20.09 -35.12
N GLN A 166 14.99 20.09 -36.46
CA GLN A 166 16.23 19.93 -37.23
C GLN A 166 17.31 20.95 -36.84
N LYS A 167 16.96 22.05 -36.16
CA LYS A 167 17.91 23.05 -35.66
C LYS A 167 18.76 22.57 -34.48
N ALA A 168 18.38 21.52 -33.76
CA ALA A 168 19.12 21.03 -32.60
C ALA A 168 20.34 20.19 -33.00
N ASP A 169 20.29 19.53 -34.16
CA ASP A 169 21.33 18.59 -34.61
C ASP A 169 22.54 19.31 -35.25
N ASP A 170 22.34 20.50 -35.83
CA ASP A 170 23.40 21.33 -36.42
C ASP A 170 24.39 21.90 -35.38
N ILE A 171 24.08 21.82 -34.08
CA ILE A 171 24.91 22.37 -32.99
C ILE A 171 25.90 21.30 -32.46
N LEU A 172 25.64 20.01 -32.68
CA LEU A 172 26.46 18.92 -32.14
C LEU A 172 27.56 18.44 -33.09
N ASP A 173 27.54 18.84 -34.36
CA ASP A 173 28.50 18.34 -35.38
C ASP A 173 29.74 19.23 -35.57
N ARG A 174 30.11 19.97 -34.51
CA ARG A 174 31.29 20.85 -34.53
C ARG A 174 32.24 20.56 -33.37
N SER A 175 32.87 19.39 -33.39
CA SER A 175 34.23 19.26 -32.85
C SER A 175 35.05 18.21 -33.61
N PRO A 176 36.36 18.46 -33.77
CA PRO A 176 37.22 17.79 -34.74
C PRO A 176 37.88 16.52 -34.15
N ASP A 177 38.20 15.59 -35.05
CA ASP A 177 39.02 14.40 -34.86
C ASP A 177 38.47 13.26 -33.99
N SER A 178 38.00 12.22 -34.68
CA SER A 178 38.13 10.83 -34.24
C SER A 178 38.11 9.91 -35.46
N SER A 179 39.30 9.56 -35.92
CA SER A 179 39.57 8.47 -36.85
C SER A 179 39.06 7.15 -36.28
N HIS A 180 38.01 6.60 -36.90
CA HIS A 180 37.66 5.19 -36.75
C HIS A 180 37.41 4.58 -38.14
N ASP A 181 38.14 3.50 -38.38
CA ASP A 181 38.27 2.75 -39.62
C ASP A 181 36.93 2.31 -40.24
N LYS A 182 36.83 2.45 -41.56
CA LYS A 182 35.73 1.91 -42.36
C LYS A 182 35.89 0.40 -42.50
N ILE A 183 35.03 -0.36 -41.83
CA ILE A 183 34.79 -1.78 -42.16
C ILE A 183 33.77 -1.81 -43.30
N SER A 184 34.15 -2.43 -44.42
CA SER A 184 33.37 -2.52 -45.65
C SER A 184 32.13 -3.42 -45.49
N ASP A 185 30.96 -2.87 -45.82
CA ASP A 185 29.68 -3.58 -45.94
C ASP A 185 29.68 -4.51 -47.15
N ASP A 186 29.89 -5.80 -46.95
CA ASP A 186 29.63 -6.84 -47.94
C ASP A 186 28.97 -8.06 -47.28
N HIS A 187 27.68 -7.94 -46.94
CA HIS A 187 26.75 -9.09 -46.88
C HIS A 187 25.29 -8.63 -46.88
N LYS A 188 24.67 -8.57 -48.06
CA LYS A 188 23.22 -8.44 -48.21
C LYS A 188 22.60 -9.85 -48.29
N PRO A 189 21.61 -10.22 -47.45
CA PRO A 189 20.96 -11.52 -47.56
C PRO A 189 20.09 -11.59 -48.83
N LYS A 190 20.27 -12.68 -49.59
CA LYS A 190 19.52 -12.99 -50.83
C LYS A 190 18.03 -13.21 -50.51
N GLN A 191 17.15 -12.56 -51.26
CA GLN A 191 15.71 -12.84 -51.23
C GLN A 191 15.44 -14.19 -51.92
N ILE A 192 14.63 -15.04 -51.28
CA ILE A 192 14.18 -16.32 -51.83
C ILE A 192 12.86 -16.03 -52.57
N GLU A 193 12.86 -16.13 -53.90
CA GLU A 193 11.66 -16.05 -54.73
C GLU A 193 10.87 -17.37 -54.65
N GLU A 194 9.63 -17.31 -54.14
CA GLU A 194 8.66 -18.40 -54.26
C GLU A 194 8.14 -18.48 -55.70
N LYS A 195 8.38 -19.61 -56.39
CA LYS A 195 7.77 -19.89 -57.69
C LYS A 195 6.33 -20.38 -57.52
N PRO A 196 5.35 -19.91 -58.32
CA PRO A 196 3.98 -20.40 -58.27
C PRO A 196 3.88 -21.81 -58.86
N LYS A 197 3.22 -22.72 -58.14
CA LYS A 197 2.80 -24.03 -58.66
C LYS A 197 1.56 -23.83 -59.53
N GLY A 198 1.66 -24.14 -60.81
CA GLY A 198 0.55 -24.18 -61.77
C GLY A 198 0.38 -25.58 -62.35
N ASN A 199 -0.89 -26.02 -62.37
CA ASN A 199 -1.52 -27.23 -62.94
C ASN A 199 -1.02 -28.61 -62.50
#